data_AF-A0A9P7K502-F1
#
_entry.id   AF-A0A9P7K502-F1
#
_cell.length_a   1.000
_cell.length_b   1.000
_cell.length_c   1.000
_cell.angle_alpha   90.00
_cell.angle_beta   90.00
_cell.angle_gamma   90.00
#
_symmetry.space_group_name_H-M   'P 1'
#
loop_
_entity.id
_entity.type
_entity.pdbx_description
1 polymer ?
#
loop_
_entity_poly.entity_id
_entity_poly.type
_entity_poly.pdbx_seq_one_letter_code
_entity_poly.pdbx_strand_id
1 'polypeptide(L)'
;MAFAPEQVFTDEACSERVFDEMWTANWWWKIQELLPKGATIAPLILSSDKTQLSQFRGDKKAWPVYLTIGNISKEIRRQPSAHATILVGYLPVAKLECYSEPMRSLAGYRLFHYCMSKILEILVEAGENGVEMVCADGRVRRVHPILAAYVADYPEQCLAGCCMENRCPRCAVKPDDRGSPVMSVLRDVEWTLKILDEHKRGQEPPQFERDGLRAIYQPFWRYLPHCNIFACFTPDLLHQIHKGVFKDHFVKWCTTIIGEAEVDARFKAMASHPGLRHFKKGISSVSQWTGTEHKEMEKVFLGILAGAVNSEDIFVKLEIQEHFNIPKLHSIVHYVDSIEALGSLDRYNSESPERLHIDFAKEAYRASNKRDYTEQMVMWLQRQEAMWTRGAFCAWVKDQQGLIDGERNNSGSESLSEESESESGAVPIPTPTSSAPLYAIEKKAPFKNVTIQCLAVDFGAIDFIPALTTFLCRNIPDINAYAQPKFV
;
A
#
# COMPACT_ATOMS: atom_id res chain seq x y z
N MET A 1 -13.40 -9.21 -9.01
CA MET A 1 -11.96 -9.19 -9.35
C MET A 1 -11.82 -9.31 -10.86
N ALA A 2 -10.80 -8.66 -11.43
CA ALA A 2 -10.43 -8.82 -12.84
C ALA A 2 -9.32 -9.87 -12.99
N PHE A 3 -9.40 -10.67 -14.05
CA PHE A 3 -8.43 -11.74 -14.35
C PHE A 3 -7.74 -11.58 -15.70
N ALA A 4 -8.14 -10.58 -16.49
CA ALA A 4 -7.59 -10.27 -17.79
C ALA A 4 -7.63 -8.76 -18.00
N PRO A 5 -6.74 -8.20 -18.83
CA PRO A 5 -6.81 -6.81 -19.21
C PRO A 5 -7.99 -6.58 -20.17
N GLU A 6 -8.52 -5.36 -20.17
CA GLU A 6 -9.56 -4.90 -21.09
C GLU A 6 -9.21 -3.50 -21.61
N GLN A 7 -9.85 -3.08 -22.70
CA GLN A 7 -9.77 -1.70 -23.17
C GLN A 7 -11.16 -1.08 -23.06
N VAL A 8 -11.23 0.07 -22.39
CA VAL A 8 -12.47 0.81 -22.18
C VAL A 8 -12.36 2.12 -22.95
N PHE A 9 -13.44 2.49 -23.62
CA PHE A 9 -13.53 3.72 -24.40
C PHE A 9 -14.77 4.52 -23.98
N THR A 10 -14.76 5.83 -24.27
CA THR A 10 -15.87 6.74 -23.94
C THR A 10 -17.10 6.54 -24.83
N ASP A 11 -16.93 5.93 -26.01
CA ASP A 11 -17.99 5.67 -26.99
C ASP A 11 -17.76 4.38 -27.78
N GLU A 12 -18.77 3.97 -28.55
CA GLU A 12 -18.72 2.79 -29.43
C GLU A 12 -17.75 2.96 -30.62
N ALA A 13 -17.40 4.20 -30.96
CA ALA A 13 -16.42 4.50 -32.01
C ALA A 13 -14.98 4.31 -31.53
N CYS A 14 -14.78 3.96 -30.25
CA CYS A 14 -13.49 3.82 -29.60
C CYS A 14 -12.61 5.08 -29.74
N SER A 15 -13.22 6.26 -29.64
CA SER A 15 -12.53 7.53 -29.93
C SER A 15 -11.49 7.91 -28.87
N GLU A 16 -11.84 7.76 -27.58
CA GLU A 16 -10.98 8.12 -26.46
C GLU A 16 -10.89 6.96 -25.46
N ARG A 17 -9.65 6.62 -25.08
CA ARG A 17 -9.38 5.53 -24.14
C ARG A 17 -9.53 5.98 -22.70
N VAL A 18 -10.20 5.16 -21.90
CA VAL A 18 -10.40 5.35 -20.47
C VAL A 18 -9.41 4.51 -19.67
N PHE A 19 -8.66 5.16 -18.77
CA PHE A 19 -7.66 4.54 -17.90
C PHE A 19 -8.08 4.63 -16.42
N ASP A 20 -8.90 3.69 -15.94
CA ASP A 20 -9.54 3.80 -14.61
C ASP A 20 -9.38 2.62 -13.64
N GLU A 21 -9.06 1.44 -14.13
CA GLU A 21 -8.59 0.32 -13.30
C GLU A 21 -7.31 -0.27 -13.88
N MET A 22 -6.59 -1.06 -13.12
CA MET A 22 -5.26 -1.51 -13.56
C MET A 22 -5.36 -2.45 -14.78
N TRP A 23 -6.47 -3.20 -14.88
CA TRP A 23 -6.79 -4.02 -16.03
C TRP A 23 -7.19 -3.21 -17.27
N THR A 24 -7.57 -1.94 -17.12
CA THR A 24 -7.83 -1.04 -18.27
C THR A 24 -6.55 -0.40 -18.83
N ALA A 25 -5.45 -0.48 -18.08
CA ALA A 25 -4.22 0.26 -18.31
C ALA A 25 -3.19 -0.51 -19.16
N ASN A 26 -2.22 0.23 -19.72
CA ASN A 26 -1.26 -0.30 -20.69
C ASN A 26 -0.30 -1.34 -20.10
N TRP A 27 0.05 -1.22 -18.82
CA TRP A 27 1.02 -2.13 -18.20
C TRP A 27 0.51 -3.57 -18.26
N TRP A 28 -0.75 -3.82 -17.92
CA TRP A 28 -1.28 -5.19 -17.89
C TRP A 28 -1.28 -5.80 -19.28
N TRP A 29 -1.75 -5.07 -20.29
CA TRP A 29 -1.66 -5.50 -21.70
C TRP A 29 -0.23 -5.88 -22.11
N LYS A 30 0.73 -4.99 -21.87
CA LYS A 30 2.14 -5.22 -22.23
C LYS A 30 2.73 -6.46 -21.56
N ILE A 31 2.46 -6.66 -20.27
CA ILE A 31 2.96 -7.85 -19.56
C ILE A 31 2.21 -9.11 -20.01
N GLN A 32 0.91 -9.03 -20.28
CA GLN A 32 0.10 -10.16 -20.72
C GLN A 32 0.59 -10.72 -22.07
N GLU A 33 1.10 -9.88 -22.96
CA GLU A 33 1.69 -10.27 -24.25
C GLU A 33 3.03 -11.00 -24.11
N LEU A 34 3.76 -10.78 -23.02
CA LEU A 34 5.04 -11.45 -22.76
C LEU A 34 4.87 -12.84 -22.15
N LEU A 35 3.68 -13.16 -21.64
CA LEU A 35 3.41 -14.42 -20.94
C LEU A 35 2.78 -15.47 -21.87
N PRO A 36 2.89 -16.78 -21.53
CA PRO A 36 2.24 -17.84 -22.29
C PRO A 36 0.73 -17.64 -22.42
N LYS A 37 0.15 -18.12 -23.53
CA LYS A 37 -1.31 -18.12 -23.72
C LYS A 37 -2.02 -18.83 -22.56
N GLY A 38 -3.03 -18.18 -22.00
CA GLY A 38 -3.78 -18.69 -20.85
C GLY A 38 -3.19 -18.29 -19.48
N ALA A 39 -2.03 -17.65 -19.44
CA ALA A 39 -1.48 -17.07 -18.21
C ALA A 39 -2.41 -15.98 -17.66
N THR A 40 -2.54 -15.94 -16.34
CA THR A 40 -3.27 -14.89 -15.61
C THR A 40 -2.29 -14.07 -14.80
N ILE A 41 -2.34 -12.75 -14.88
CA ILE A 41 -1.44 -11.89 -14.10
C ILE A 41 -2.09 -11.56 -12.76
N ALA A 42 -1.29 -11.63 -11.69
CA ALA A 42 -1.58 -10.98 -10.42
C ALA A 42 -0.65 -9.78 -10.26
N PRO A 43 -1.08 -8.56 -10.61
CA PRO A 43 -0.22 -7.40 -10.53
C PRO A 43 -0.01 -7.01 -9.07
N LEU A 44 1.21 -7.13 -8.57
CA LEU A 44 1.53 -6.84 -7.18
C LEU A 44 1.77 -5.33 -7.02
N ILE A 45 1.15 -4.77 -5.98
CA ILE A 45 1.32 -3.38 -5.55
C ILE A 45 1.93 -3.43 -4.15
N LEU A 46 3.21 -3.05 -4.06
CA LEU A 46 3.92 -2.95 -2.79
C LEU A 46 3.81 -1.54 -2.24
N SER A 47 3.83 -1.43 -0.92
CA SER A 47 4.07 -0.17 -0.26
C SER A 47 4.92 -0.35 0.99
N SER A 48 5.74 0.63 1.30
CA SER A 48 6.50 0.67 2.54
C SER A 48 6.62 2.11 3.00
N ASP A 49 6.53 2.29 4.31
CA ASP A 49 6.68 3.59 4.96
C ASP A 49 7.16 3.37 6.38
N LYS A 50 8.16 4.13 6.80
CA LYS A 50 8.71 4.04 8.16
C LYS A 50 7.85 4.87 9.11
N THR A 51 7.15 4.18 10.01
CA THR A 51 6.21 4.81 10.95
C THR A 51 6.74 4.84 12.40
N GLN A 52 6.34 5.87 13.14
CA GLN A 52 6.60 5.98 14.58
C GLN A 52 5.52 5.25 15.39
N LEU A 53 5.96 4.45 16.37
CA LEU A 53 5.08 3.64 17.21
C LEU A 53 4.66 4.34 18.52
N SER A 54 5.41 5.36 18.95
CA SER A 54 5.12 6.14 20.16
C SER A 54 5.43 7.62 19.93
N GLN A 55 4.59 8.52 20.43
CA GLN A 55 4.76 9.97 20.27
C GLN A 55 5.52 10.65 21.42
N PHE A 56 5.72 9.97 22.57
CA PHE A 56 6.22 10.64 23.78
C PHE A 56 7.25 9.86 24.61
N ARG A 57 7.48 8.55 24.36
CA ARG A 57 8.47 7.77 25.12
C ARG A 57 9.11 6.67 24.27
N GLY A 58 10.34 6.93 23.84
CA GLY A 58 11.19 5.98 23.13
C GLY A 58 10.97 6.08 21.63
N ASP A 59 12.05 6.35 20.90
CA ASP A 59 12.16 6.42 19.44
C ASP A 59 11.88 5.06 18.76
N LYS A 60 10.76 4.43 19.11
CA LYS A 60 10.34 3.14 18.60
C LYS A 60 9.67 3.37 17.25
N LYS A 61 10.22 2.69 16.26
CA LYS A 61 9.78 2.76 14.87
C LYS A 61 9.44 1.36 14.38
N ALA A 62 8.54 1.28 13.42
CA ALA A 62 8.33 0.09 12.60
C ALA A 62 8.50 0.51 11.14
N TRP A 63 8.88 -0.44 10.30
CA TRP A 63 8.95 -0.21 8.86
C TRP A 63 8.21 -1.35 8.15
N PRO A 64 6.88 -1.29 8.15
CA PRO A 64 6.05 -2.30 7.50
C PRO A 64 6.24 -2.29 5.97
N VAL A 65 6.07 -3.46 5.38
CA VAL A 65 5.90 -3.66 3.94
C VAL A 65 4.52 -4.27 3.73
N TYR A 66 3.69 -3.60 2.96
CA TYR A 66 2.34 -4.05 2.63
C TYR A 66 2.26 -4.53 1.17
N LEU A 67 1.34 -5.44 0.92
CA LEU A 67 1.06 -5.99 -0.39
C LEU A 67 -0.45 -5.99 -0.67
N THR A 68 -0.83 -5.52 -1.85
CA THR A 68 -2.16 -5.72 -2.44
C THR A 68 -2.00 -6.09 -3.91
N ILE A 69 -3.09 -6.44 -4.59
CA ILE A 69 -3.07 -6.84 -6.01
C ILE A 69 -4.00 -5.98 -6.87
N GLY A 70 -3.56 -5.71 -8.10
CA GLY A 70 -4.29 -4.93 -9.10
C GLY A 70 -5.56 -5.62 -9.64
N ASN A 71 -5.78 -6.90 -9.32
CA ASN A 71 -7.02 -7.63 -9.66
C ASN A 71 -8.23 -7.16 -8.85
N ILE A 72 -8.01 -6.48 -7.72
CA ILE A 72 -9.06 -5.98 -6.83
C ILE A 72 -9.32 -4.51 -7.20
N SER A 73 -10.60 -4.16 -7.36
CA SER A 73 -11.00 -2.78 -7.66
C SER A 73 -10.50 -1.81 -6.60
N LYS A 74 -10.22 -0.58 -7.02
CA LYS A 74 -9.72 0.46 -6.14
C LYS A 74 -10.70 0.77 -5.01
N GLU A 75 -12.00 0.70 -5.26
CA GLU A 75 -13.03 0.93 -4.24
C GLU A 75 -12.89 -0.06 -3.08
N ILE A 76 -12.73 -1.34 -3.38
CA ILE A 76 -12.55 -2.40 -2.38
C ILE A 76 -11.18 -2.24 -1.70
N ARG A 77 -10.10 -1.97 -2.45
CA ARG A 77 -8.76 -1.77 -1.87
C ARG A 77 -8.68 -0.61 -0.89
N ARG A 78 -9.50 0.43 -1.09
CA ARG A 78 -9.56 1.62 -0.21
C ARG A 78 -10.39 1.41 1.04
N GLN A 79 -11.13 0.30 1.15
CA GLN A 79 -11.89 -0.04 2.34
C GLN A 79 -11.01 -0.90 3.27
N PRO A 80 -10.52 -0.38 4.42
CA PRO A 80 -9.69 -1.16 5.33
C PRO A 80 -10.40 -2.44 5.82
N SER A 81 -11.72 -2.35 6.00
CA SER A 81 -12.58 -3.48 6.39
C SER A 81 -12.71 -4.58 5.34
N ALA A 82 -12.29 -4.34 4.10
CA ALA A 82 -12.29 -5.35 3.05
C ALA A 82 -11.05 -6.27 3.11
N HIS A 83 -10.05 -5.92 3.94
CA HIS A 83 -8.81 -6.70 4.11
C HIS A 83 -8.11 -7.04 2.77
N ALA A 84 -8.23 -6.15 1.77
CA ALA A 84 -7.63 -6.32 0.45
C ALA A 84 -6.11 -6.04 0.42
N THR A 85 -5.52 -5.65 1.55
CA THR A 85 -4.09 -5.40 1.72
C THR A 85 -3.59 -6.20 2.92
N ILE A 86 -2.46 -6.87 2.75
CA ILE A 86 -1.80 -7.66 3.79
C ILE A 86 -0.44 -7.08 4.17
N LEU A 87 0.01 -7.35 5.38
CA LEU A 87 1.39 -7.06 5.80
C LEU A 87 2.28 -8.25 5.47
N VAL A 88 3.30 -8.06 4.64
CA VAL A 88 4.24 -9.13 4.25
C VAL A 88 5.51 -9.17 5.11
N GLY A 89 5.80 -8.09 5.84
CA GLY A 89 6.91 -8.09 6.80
C GLY A 89 7.20 -6.74 7.43
N TYR A 90 8.12 -6.76 8.39
CA TYR A 90 8.74 -5.56 8.96
C TYR A 90 10.21 -5.51 8.59
N LEU A 91 10.63 -4.43 7.96
CA LEU A 91 12.03 -4.15 7.70
C LEU A 91 12.73 -3.73 9.00
N PRO A 92 13.99 -4.14 9.20
CA PRO A 92 14.74 -3.79 10.40
C PRO A 92 15.03 -2.29 10.46
N VAL A 93 14.70 -1.66 11.59
CA VAL A 93 15.12 -0.28 11.89
C VAL A 93 16.34 -0.33 12.81
N ALA A 94 17.47 -0.74 12.24
CA ALA A 94 18.73 -0.88 12.95
C ALA A 94 19.51 0.45 13.00
N LYS A 95 20.18 0.73 14.12
CA LYS A 95 21.11 1.87 14.25
C LYS A 95 22.44 1.64 13.53
N LEU A 96 22.81 0.37 13.30
CA LEU A 96 24.02 -0.03 12.60
C LEU A 96 25.32 0.54 13.22
N GLU A 97 25.37 0.58 14.56
CA GLU A 97 26.53 1.11 15.32
C GLU A 97 27.82 0.32 15.07
N CYS A 98 27.71 -0.92 14.57
CA CYS A 98 28.85 -1.74 14.12
C CYS A 98 29.55 -1.20 12.85
N TYR A 99 28.96 -0.23 12.16
CA TYR A 99 29.58 0.47 11.03
C TYR A 99 30.06 1.87 11.46
N SER A 100 31.13 2.35 10.81
CA SER A 100 31.58 3.74 10.94
C SER A 100 30.51 4.71 10.42
N GLU A 101 30.44 5.91 11.01
CA GLU A 101 29.41 6.90 10.68
C GLU A 101 29.24 7.15 9.16
N PRO A 102 30.30 7.32 8.36
CA PRO A 102 30.16 7.53 6.92
C PRO A 102 29.55 6.33 6.17
N MET A 103 29.70 5.11 6.70
CA MET A 103 29.22 3.88 6.06
C MET A 103 27.83 3.47 6.51
N ARG A 104 27.31 4.00 7.63
CA ARG A 104 26.02 3.59 8.21
C ARG A 104 24.86 3.75 7.25
N SER A 105 24.79 4.87 6.53
CA SER A 105 23.71 5.11 5.56
C SER A 105 23.74 4.09 4.41
N LEU A 106 24.93 3.84 3.83
CA LEU A 106 25.07 2.86 2.76
C LEU A 106 24.78 1.44 3.25
N ALA A 107 25.22 1.08 4.46
CA ALA A 107 24.88 -0.19 5.08
C ALA A 107 23.37 -0.33 5.30
N GLY A 108 22.68 0.74 5.71
CA GLY A 108 21.22 0.79 5.84
C GLY A 108 20.50 0.56 4.51
N TYR A 109 20.98 1.19 3.43
CA TYR A 109 20.42 0.98 2.10
C TYR A 109 20.61 -0.47 1.63
N ARG A 110 21.81 -1.04 1.82
CA ARG A 110 22.08 -2.44 1.48
C ARG A 110 21.22 -3.40 2.30
N LEU A 111 21.02 -3.13 3.59
CA LEU A 111 20.16 -3.91 4.46
C LEU A 111 18.70 -3.89 3.97
N PHE A 112 18.19 -2.72 3.57
CA PHE A 112 16.87 -2.60 2.95
C PHE A 112 16.73 -3.51 1.73
N HIS A 113 17.64 -3.42 0.75
CA HIS A 113 17.56 -4.25 -0.46
C HIS A 113 17.73 -5.74 -0.17
N TYR A 114 18.58 -6.11 0.79
CA TYR A 114 18.73 -7.49 1.22
C TYR A 114 17.43 -8.03 1.83
N CYS A 115 16.82 -7.31 2.77
CA CYS A 115 15.56 -7.72 3.37
C CYS A 115 14.42 -7.79 2.35
N MET A 116 14.30 -6.81 1.46
CA MET A 116 13.33 -6.83 0.36
C MET A 116 13.55 -8.03 -0.58
N SER A 117 14.81 -8.37 -0.91
CA SER A 117 15.09 -9.55 -1.73
C SER A 117 14.66 -10.85 -1.06
N LYS A 118 14.71 -10.92 0.27
CA LYS A 118 14.25 -12.08 1.03
C LYS A 118 12.74 -12.18 1.15
N ILE A 119 12.06 -11.05 1.33
CA ILE A 119 10.60 -10.99 1.33
C ILE A 119 10.04 -11.41 -0.04
N LEU A 120 10.72 -11.03 -1.13
CA LEU A 120 10.23 -11.23 -2.50
C LEU A 120 10.87 -12.42 -3.21
N GLU A 121 11.69 -13.23 -2.53
CA GLU A 121 12.47 -14.34 -3.13
C GLU A 121 11.58 -15.33 -3.90
N ILE A 122 10.42 -15.67 -3.32
CA ILE A 122 9.46 -16.59 -3.92
C ILE A 122 8.82 -16.07 -5.22
N LEU A 123 8.84 -14.75 -5.44
CA LEU A 123 8.22 -14.13 -6.62
C LEU A 123 9.07 -14.31 -7.87
N VAL A 124 10.35 -14.64 -7.73
CA VAL A 124 11.23 -14.91 -8.88
C VAL A 124 10.69 -16.12 -9.64
N GLU A 125 10.57 -17.26 -8.95
CA GLU A 125 10.05 -18.50 -9.53
C GLU A 125 8.56 -18.37 -9.89
N ALA A 126 7.75 -17.80 -8.99
CA ALA A 126 6.32 -17.67 -9.22
C ALA A 126 5.98 -16.74 -10.39
N GLY A 127 6.71 -15.64 -10.56
CA GLY A 127 6.47 -14.70 -11.66
C GLY A 127 6.90 -15.27 -13.01
N GLU A 128 7.98 -16.05 -13.07
CA GLU A 128 8.49 -16.67 -14.30
C GLU A 128 7.59 -17.84 -14.74
N ASN A 129 7.33 -18.79 -13.84
CA ASN A 129 6.69 -20.06 -14.17
C ASN A 129 5.19 -20.11 -13.84
N GLY A 130 4.69 -19.12 -13.12
CA GLY A 130 3.33 -19.07 -12.62
C GLY A 130 3.03 -20.14 -11.57
N VAL A 131 1.94 -19.95 -10.83
CA VAL A 131 1.47 -20.89 -9.80
C VAL A 131 0.00 -21.20 -10.07
N GLU A 132 -0.39 -22.47 -10.00
CA GLU A 132 -1.81 -22.85 -10.07
C GLU A 132 -2.53 -22.36 -8.81
N MET A 133 -3.54 -21.51 -8.98
CA MET A 133 -4.31 -20.93 -7.88
C MET A 133 -5.80 -21.06 -8.14
N VAL A 134 -6.57 -21.40 -7.11
CA VAL A 134 -8.03 -21.29 -7.12
C VAL A 134 -8.40 -19.82 -6.97
N CYS A 135 -9.04 -19.26 -7.98
CA CYS A 135 -9.52 -17.89 -7.98
C CYS A 135 -10.91 -17.76 -7.35
N ALA A 136 -11.35 -16.53 -7.04
CA ALA A 136 -12.63 -16.30 -6.37
C ALA A 136 -13.88 -16.68 -7.17
N ASP A 137 -13.76 -16.92 -8.47
CA ASP A 137 -14.83 -17.46 -9.31
C ASP A 137 -14.83 -19.01 -9.35
N GLY A 138 -14.04 -19.65 -8.49
CA GLY A 138 -13.92 -21.10 -8.38
C GLY A 138 -13.04 -21.77 -9.44
N ARG A 139 -12.50 -21.01 -10.40
CA ARG A 139 -11.66 -21.58 -11.46
C ARG A 139 -10.20 -21.64 -11.03
N VAL A 140 -9.50 -22.68 -11.48
CA VAL A 140 -8.05 -22.80 -11.32
C VAL A 140 -7.37 -22.09 -12.48
N ARG A 141 -6.38 -21.23 -12.17
CA ARG A 141 -5.60 -20.49 -13.16
C ARG A 141 -4.12 -20.60 -12.84
N ARG A 142 -3.30 -20.62 -13.90
CA ARG A 142 -1.86 -20.36 -13.82
C ARG A 142 -1.64 -18.86 -13.60
N VAL A 143 -1.41 -18.46 -12.35
CA VAL A 143 -1.25 -17.07 -11.94
C VAL A 143 0.23 -16.69 -11.86
N HIS A 144 0.62 -15.62 -12.55
CA HIS A 144 1.94 -15.01 -12.52
C HIS A 144 1.89 -13.74 -11.67
N PRO A 145 2.36 -13.78 -10.41
CA PRO A 145 2.49 -12.58 -9.59
C PRO A 145 3.68 -11.74 -10.06
N ILE A 146 3.42 -10.50 -10.50
CA ILE A 146 4.43 -9.62 -11.10
C ILE A 146 4.38 -8.26 -10.42
N LEU A 147 5.54 -7.75 -9.98
CA LEU A 147 5.64 -6.43 -9.37
C LEU A 147 5.32 -5.34 -10.40
N ALA A 148 4.26 -4.57 -10.12
CA ALA A 148 3.74 -3.60 -11.06
C ALA A 148 3.78 -2.16 -10.53
N ALA A 149 3.64 -2.00 -9.21
CA ALA A 149 3.67 -0.70 -8.58
C ALA A 149 4.35 -0.76 -7.21
N TYR A 150 5.03 0.33 -6.87
CA TYR A 150 5.67 0.57 -5.59
C TYR A 150 5.24 1.94 -5.08
N VAL A 151 4.43 1.95 -4.03
CA VAL A 151 3.90 3.14 -3.37
C VAL A 151 4.80 3.50 -2.21
N ALA A 152 5.51 4.61 -2.34
CA ALA A 152 6.44 5.10 -1.33
C ALA A 152 6.63 6.61 -1.49
N ASP A 153 7.08 7.26 -0.43
CA ASP A 153 7.47 8.66 -0.49
C ASP A 153 8.76 8.84 -1.33
N TYR A 154 9.09 10.09 -1.68
CA TYR A 154 10.18 10.35 -2.62
C TYR A 154 11.56 9.85 -2.14
N PRO A 155 11.99 10.07 -0.88
CA PRO A 155 13.22 9.45 -0.36
C PRO A 155 13.23 7.92 -0.47
N GLU A 156 12.11 7.26 -0.18
CA GLU A 156 12.01 5.81 -0.24
C GLU A 156 11.93 5.28 -1.69
N GLN A 157 11.38 6.04 -2.63
CA GLN A 157 11.51 5.76 -4.07
C GLN A 157 12.98 5.85 -4.53
N CYS A 158 13.73 6.87 -4.10
CA CYS A 158 15.17 6.98 -4.39
C CYS A 158 15.97 5.82 -3.77
N LEU A 159 15.61 5.40 -2.55
CA LEU A 159 16.17 4.21 -1.92
C LEU A 159 15.93 2.97 -2.78
N ALA A 160 14.67 2.65 -3.10
CA ALA A 160 14.31 1.50 -3.91
C ALA A 160 14.92 1.54 -5.33
N GLY A 161 15.07 2.74 -5.90
CA GLY A 161 15.68 2.99 -7.22
C GLY A 161 17.22 3.08 -7.19
N CYS A 162 17.84 2.87 -6.03
CA CYS A 162 19.29 2.92 -5.81
C CYS A 162 19.95 4.24 -6.18
N CYS A 163 19.23 5.36 -6.13
CA CYS A 163 19.77 6.68 -6.44
C CYS A 163 19.79 7.62 -5.23
N MET A 164 20.53 8.72 -5.35
CA MET A 164 20.56 9.81 -4.39
C MET A 164 19.25 10.60 -4.44
N GLU A 165 18.85 11.19 -3.31
CA GLU A 165 17.58 11.93 -3.21
C GLU A 165 17.57 13.21 -4.06
N ASN A 166 18.74 13.74 -4.43
CA ASN A 166 18.83 14.86 -5.38
C ASN A 166 18.67 14.42 -6.85
N ARG A 167 18.32 13.16 -7.14
CA ARG A 167 18.06 12.63 -8.48
C ARG A 167 16.63 12.08 -8.59
N CYS A 168 16.05 12.19 -9.78
CA CYS A 168 14.78 11.51 -10.06
C CYS A 168 14.99 9.98 -10.11
N PRO A 169 14.17 9.19 -9.41
CA PRO A 169 14.24 7.74 -9.47
C PRO A 169 13.64 7.16 -10.76
N ARG A 170 12.93 7.96 -11.57
CA ARG A 170 12.29 7.49 -12.81
C ARG A 170 13.03 7.84 -14.09
N CYS A 171 13.68 9.01 -14.14
CA CYS A 171 14.38 9.50 -15.33
C CYS A 171 15.75 10.09 -15.00
N ALA A 172 16.56 10.33 -16.04
CA ALA A 172 17.92 10.85 -15.95
C ALA A 172 18.01 12.39 -15.99
N VAL A 173 16.94 13.11 -15.62
CA VAL A 173 16.93 14.58 -15.58
C VAL A 173 18.04 15.10 -14.64
N LYS A 174 18.71 16.18 -15.06
CA LYS A 174 19.70 16.83 -14.20
C LYS A 174 19.00 17.56 -13.06
N PRO A 175 19.62 17.67 -11.86
CA PRO A 175 19.01 18.35 -10.73
C PRO A 175 18.54 19.78 -11.02
N ASP A 176 19.28 20.49 -11.86
CA ASP A 176 19.06 21.90 -12.18
C ASP A 176 18.07 22.11 -13.33
N ASP A 177 17.62 21.04 -13.99
CA ASP A 177 16.64 21.08 -15.08
C ASP A 177 15.24 20.62 -14.62
N ARG A 178 15.08 20.28 -13.34
CA ARG A 178 13.85 19.69 -12.77
C ARG A 178 12.65 20.64 -12.75
N GLY A 179 12.89 21.95 -12.70
CA GLY A 179 11.85 22.97 -12.67
C GLY A 179 11.22 23.22 -14.04
N SER A 180 11.86 22.75 -15.10
CA SER A 180 11.34 22.84 -16.45
C SER A 180 10.45 21.63 -16.76
N PRO A 181 9.39 21.77 -17.57
CA PRO A 181 8.54 20.67 -18.02
C PRO A 181 9.25 19.80 -19.08
N VAL A 182 10.48 19.36 -18.79
CA VAL A 182 11.31 18.57 -19.69
C VAL A 182 11.05 17.09 -19.45
N MET A 183 10.60 16.40 -20.48
CA MET A 183 10.57 14.94 -20.52
C MET A 183 11.99 14.43 -20.74
N SER A 184 12.60 13.92 -19.68
CA SER A 184 13.92 13.31 -19.74
C SER A 184 13.82 11.82 -20.04
N VAL A 185 14.92 11.23 -20.50
CA VAL A 185 15.01 9.79 -20.78
C VAL A 185 14.75 9.01 -19.48
N LEU A 186 13.84 8.05 -19.55
CA LEU A 186 13.53 7.15 -18.44
C LEU A 186 14.76 6.30 -18.10
N ARG A 187 14.92 5.96 -16.81
CA ARG A 187 15.96 5.05 -16.37
C ARG A 187 15.66 3.65 -16.89
N ASP A 188 16.72 2.96 -17.30
CA ASP A 188 16.66 1.61 -17.80
C ASP A 188 17.28 0.63 -16.79
N VAL A 189 16.62 -0.51 -16.60
CA VAL A 189 16.99 -1.54 -15.63
C VAL A 189 18.33 -2.16 -15.98
N GLU A 190 18.48 -2.62 -17.22
CA GLU A 190 19.67 -3.34 -17.67
C GLU A 190 20.89 -2.41 -17.70
N TRP A 191 20.69 -1.17 -18.19
CA TRP A 191 21.72 -0.13 -18.15
C TRP A 191 22.17 0.20 -16.73
N THR A 192 21.23 0.34 -15.79
CA THR A 192 21.56 0.63 -14.39
C THR A 192 22.33 -0.53 -13.75
N LEU A 193 21.90 -1.77 -13.97
CA LEU A 193 22.61 -2.96 -13.47
C LEU A 193 24.02 -3.06 -14.05
N LYS A 194 24.19 -2.77 -15.34
CA LYS A 194 25.51 -2.74 -15.99
C LYS A 194 26.44 -1.73 -15.32
N ILE A 195 25.99 -0.50 -15.07
CA ILE A 195 26.79 0.53 -14.38
C ILE A 195 27.17 0.08 -12.97
N LEU A 196 26.22 -0.51 -12.23
CA LEU A 196 26.49 -1.04 -10.89
C LEU A 196 27.53 -2.17 -10.91
N ASP A 197 27.47 -3.06 -11.91
CA ASP A 197 28.43 -4.17 -12.06
C ASP A 197 29.81 -3.70 -12.52
N GLU A 198 29.90 -2.67 -13.37
CA GLU A 198 31.15 -1.99 -13.72
C GLU A 198 31.77 -1.33 -12.49
N HIS A 199 31.00 -0.54 -11.74
CA HIS A 199 31.45 0.09 -10.50
C HIS A 199 31.89 -0.94 -9.45
N LYS A 200 31.17 -2.06 -9.31
CA LYS A 200 31.55 -3.16 -8.40
C LYS A 200 32.92 -3.76 -8.76
N ARG A 201 33.28 -3.79 -10.05
CA ARG A 201 34.57 -4.28 -10.54
C ARG A 201 35.72 -3.28 -10.35
N GLY A 202 35.46 -2.14 -9.71
CA GLY A 202 36.45 -1.08 -9.50
C GLY A 202 36.64 -0.16 -10.70
N GLN A 203 35.73 -0.21 -11.69
CA GLN A 203 35.68 0.80 -12.75
C GLN A 203 34.98 2.06 -12.21
N GLU A 204 35.22 3.20 -12.84
CA GLU A 204 34.59 4.48 -12.48
C GLU A 204 33.73 4.98 -13.67
N PRO A 205 32.61 4.29 -14.00
CA PRO A 205 31.76 4.74 -15.08
C PRO A 205 31.16 6.12 -14.76
N PRO A 206 31.34 7.15 -15.61
CA PRO A 206 30.84 8.51 -15.34
C PRO A 206 29.34 8.58 -15.06
N GLN A 207 28.58 7.63 -15.59
CA GLN A 207 27.15 7.48 -15.40
C GLN A 207 26.78 7.20 -13.94
N PHE A 208 27.66 6.55 -13.16
CA PHE A 208 27.40 6.28 -11.75
C PHE A 208 27.21 7.58 -10.95
N GLU A 209 28.08 8.55 -11.15
CA GLU A 209 27.98 9.87 -10.51
C GLU A 209 26.90 10.75 -11.15
N ARG A 210 26.84 10.76 -12.49
CA ARG A 210 25.85 11.53 -13.25
C ARG A 210 24.42 11.16 -12.82
N ASP A 211 24.12 9.86 -12.77
CA ASP A 211 22.80 9.34 -12.44
C ASP A 211 22.61 9.24 -10.91
N GLY A 212 23.63 9.63 -10.13
CA GLY A 212 23.66 9.64 -8.67
C GLY A 212 23.34 8.27 -8.09
N LEU A 213 23.92 7.21 -8.63
CA LEU A 213 23.71 5.86 -8.15
C LEU A 213 24.42 5.65 -6.80
N ARG A 214 23.87 4.74 -6.01
CA ARG A 214 24.47 4.27 -4.75
C ARG A 214 25.08 2.90 -4.98
N ALA A 215 26.14 2.57 -4.24
CA ALA A 215 26.85 1.29 -4.33
C ALA A 215 26.05 0.10 -3.74
N ILE A 216 24.87 -0.15 -4.31
CA ILE A 216 23.92 -1.21 -3.98
C ILE A 216 23.96 -2.19 -5.16
N TYR A 217 24.90 -3.12 -5.13
CA TYR A 217 25.18 -3.98 -6.28
C TYR A 217 24.21 -5.16 -6.45
N GLN A 218 23.41 -5.42 -5.42
CA GLN A 218 22.38 -6.46 -5.42
C GLN A 218 21.03 -5.84 -5.04
N PRO A 219 20.46 -4.98 -5.90
CA PRO A 219 19.15 -4.43 -5.62
C PRO A 219 18.09 -5.52 -5.65
N PHE A 220 17.10 -5.47 -4.76
CA PHE A 220 16.05 -6.52 -4.63
C PHE A 220 15.31 -6.86 -5.93
N TRP A 221 15.19 -5.90 -6.85
CA TRP A 221 14.49 -6.05 -8.12
C TRP A 221 15.34 -6.66 -9.23
N ARG A 222 16.64 -6.94 -8.99
CA ARG A 222 17.58 -7.46 -9.99
C ARG A 222 17.10 -8.74 -10.69
N TYR A 223 16.41 -9.60 -9.94
CA TYR A 223 16.00 -10.93 -10.41
C TYR A 223 14.49 -11.08 -10.51
N LEU A 224 13.71 -10.02 -10.25
CA LEU A 224 12.26 -10.11 -10.37
C LEU A 224 11.87 -10.14 -11.86
N PRO A 225 11.09 -11.15 -12.30
CA PRO A 225 10.71 -11.30 -13.69
C PRO A 225 9.78 -10.17 -14.12
N HIS A 226 9.95 -9.71 -15.36
CA HIS A 226 9.16 -8.65 -15.98
C HIS A 226 9.08 -7.33 -15.18
N CYS A 227 10.02 -7.10 -14.26
CA CYS A 227 10.00 -5.96 -13.35
C CYS A 227 10.85 -4.79 -13.88
N ASN A 228 10.20 -3.68 -14.21
CA ASN A 228 10.86 -2.39 -14.34
C ASN A 228 10.59 -1.52 -13.10
N ILE A 229 11.53 -1.54 -12.14
CA ILE A 229 11.38 -0.80 -10.88
C ILE A 229 11.14 0.70 -11.10
N PHE A 230 11.76 1.30 -12.12
CA PHE A 230 11.66 2.73 -12.40
C PHE A 230 10.26 3.10 -12.94
N ALA A 231 9.59 2.17 -13.60
CA ALA A 231 8.19 2.30 -14.00
C ALA A 231 7.21 1.95 -12.86
N CYS A 232 7.64 1.22 -11.84
CA CYS A 232 6.80 0.87 -10.69
C CYS A 232 6.55 2.07 -9.76
N PHE A 233 7.39 3.11 -9.78
CA PHE A 233 7.22 4.26 -8.89
C PHE A 233 5.99 5.07 -9.27
N THR A 234 5.02 5.01 -8.36
CA THR A 234 3.74 5.68 -8.53
C THR A 234 3.78 7.10 -7.94
N PRO A 235 3.08 8.05 -8.56
CA PRO A 235 2.80 9.34 -7.97
C PRO A 235 2.14 9.24 -6.58
N ASP A 236 2.78 9.84 -5.58
CA ASP A 236 2.21 9.99 -4.24
C ASP A 236 1.52 11.35 -4.14
N LEU A 237 0.22 11.39 -4.41
CA LEU A 237 -0.57 12.64 -4.41
C LEU A 237 -0.51 13.36 -3.06
N LEU A 238 -0.50 12.63 -1.94
CA LEU A 238 -0.43 13.25 -0.61
C LEU A 238 0.92 13.91 -0.38
N HIS A 239 2.02 13.18 -0.51
CA HIS A 239 3.35 13.71 -0.18
C HIS A 239 3.92 14.64 -1.26
N GLN A 240 3.57 14.42 -2.53
CA GLN A 240 4.06 15.21 -3.66
C GLN A 240 3.20 16.45 -3.88
N ILE A 241 1.89 16.32 -4.10
CA ILE A 241 1.01 17.46 -4.42
C ILE A 241 0.55 18.16 -3.16
N HIS A 242 -0.27 17.50 -2.34
CA HIS A 242 -1.01 18.18 -1.26
C HIS A 242 -0.09 18.75 -0.19
N LYS A 243 0.80 17.91 0.35
CA LYS A 243 1.78 18.32 1.36
C LYS A 243 2.96 19.05 0.72
N GLY A 244 3.45 18.54 -0.40
CA GLY A 244 4.66 19.02 -1.05
C GLY A 244 4.50 20.32 -1.81
N VAL A 245 4.00 20.24 -3.04
CA VAL A 245 3.87 21.39 -3.94
C VAL A 245 2.94 22.44 -3.34
N PHE A 246 1.77 22.03 -2.84
CA PHE A 246 0.80 22.97 -2.33
C PHE A 246 1.21 23.50 -0.95
N LYS A 247 1.25 22.68 0.10
CA LYS A 247 1.47 23.20 1.46
C LYS A 247 2.93 23.64 1.74
N ASP A 248 3.94 22.85 1.39
CA ASP A 248 5.34 23.16 1.76
C ASP A 248 5.93 24.30 0.91
N HIS A 249 5.42 24.50 -0.31
CA HIS A 249 5.90 25.52 -1.23
C HIS A 249 4.86 26.61 -1.51
N PHE A 250 3.76 26.30 -2.20
CA PHE A 250 2.84 27.32 -2.71
C PHE A 250 2.18 28.16 -1.60
N VAL A 251 1.67 27.53 -0.54
CA VAL A 251 1.08 28.24 0.61
C VAL A 251 2.14 29.09 1.30
N LYS A 252 3.35 28.56 1.48
CA LYS A 252 4.46 29.29 2.10
C LYS A 252 4.81 30.53 1.29
N TRP A 253 4.98 30.41 -0.03
CA TRP A 253 5.29 31.54 -0.91
C TRP A 253 4.19 32.60 -0.90
N CYS A 254 2.93 32.20 -1.01
CA CYS A 254 1.80 33.13 -0.96
C CYS A 254 1.71 33.84 0.39
N THR A 255 1.96 33.12 1.49
CA THR A 255 1.96 33.69 2.85
C THR A 255 3.08 34.72 3.02
N THR A 256 4.25 34.49 2.41
CA THR A 256 5.33 35.48 2.38
C THR A 256 4.94 36.76 1.63
N ILE A 257 4.21 36.65 0.52
CA ILE A 257 3.75 37.82 -0.27
C ILE A 257 2.69 38.61 0.48
N ILE A 258 1.66 37.92 0.94
CA ILE A 258 0.43 38.53 1.46
C ILE A 258 0.64 38.98 2.91
N GLY A 259 1.50 38.29 3.65
CA GLY A 259 1.66 38.44 5.09
C GLY A 259 0.73 37.49 5.85
N GLU A 260 1.28 36.85 6.87
CA GLU A 260 0.59 35.83 7.67
C GLU A 260 -0.72 36.33 8.28
N ALA A 261 -0.72 37.56 8.82
CA ALA A 261 -1.90 38.16 9.45
C ALA A 261 -3.04 38.39 8.45
N GLU A 262 -2.71 38.80 7.22
CA GLU A 262 -3.69 39.06 6.16
C GLU A 262 -4.25 37.75 5.60
N VAL A 263 -3.41 36.73 5.41
CA VAL A 263 -3.86 35.37 5.04
C VAL A 263 -4.88 34.87 6.07
N ASP A 264 -4.55 34.95 7.36
CA ASP A 264 -5.45 34.55 8.44
C ASP A 264 -6.74 35.38 8.46
N ALA A 265 -6.67 36.69 8.23
CA ALA A 265 -7.84 37.56 8.15
C ALA A 265 -8.78 37.15 7.02
N ARG A 266 -8.24 36.85 5.84
CA ARG A 266 -9.01 36.38 4.68
C ARG A 266 -9.67 35.02 4.93
N PHE A 267 -8.95 34.07 5.52
CA PHE A 267 -9.54 32.78 5.90
C PHE A 267 -10.68 32.94 6.90
N LYS A 268 -10.55 33.87 7.86
CA LYS A 268 -11.61 34.20 8.84
C LYS A 268 -12.82 34.86 8.16
N ALA A 269 -12.57 35.76 7.19
CA ALA A 269 -13.60 36.53 6.50
C ALA A 269 -14.40 35.73 5.47
N MET A 270 -13.90 34.56 5.02
CA MET A 270 -14.65 33.71 4.09
C MET A 270 -16.03 33.33 4.66
N ALA A 271 -17.04 33.44 3.81
CA ALA A 271 -18.39 32.99 4.14
C ALA A 271 -18.42 31.46 4.33
N SER A 272 -19.23 31.00 5.27
CA SER A 272 -19.47 29.56 5.44
C SER A 272 -20.33 29.05 4.28
N HIS A 273 -19.89 27.98 3.64
CA HIS A 273 -20.62 27.31 2.56
C HIS A 273 -20.75 25.81 2.84
N PRO A 274 -21.90 25.19 2.56
CA PRO A 274 -22.04 23.73 2.66
C PRO A 274 -20.97 23.02 1.81
N GLY A 275 -20.29 22.02 2.39
CA GLY A 275 -19.27 21.23 1.69
C GLY A 275 -17.86 21.85 1.63
N LEU A 276 -17.66 23.06 2.18
CA LEU A 276 -16.34 23.68 2.33
C LEU A 276 -16.00 23.92 3.79
N ARG A 277 -14.77 23.56 4.21
CA ARG A 277 -14.29 23.85 5.56
C ARG A 277 -14.08 25.35 5.77
N HIS A 278 -14.65 25.87 6.86
CA HIS A 278 -14.38 27.24 7.32
C HIS A 278 -13.25 27.27 8.35
N PHE A 279 -12.19 28.02 8.05
CA PHE A 279 -11.01 28.18 8.92
C PHE A 279 -11.19 29.38 9.86
N LYS A 280 -12.06 29.21 10.87
CA LYS A 280 -12.46 30.27 11.84
C LYS A 280 -11.32 30.97 12.58
N LYS A 281 -10.17 30.32 12.72
CA LYS A 281 -8.98 30.86 13.39
C LYS A 281 -7.84 31.20 12.43
N GLY A 282 -8.11 31.17 11.12
CA GLY A 282 -7.06 31.17 10.12
C GLY A 282 -6.32 29.82 10.06
N ILE A 283 -5.17 29.81 9.42
CA ILE A 283 -4.34 28.63 9.20
C ILE A 283 -3.04 28.64 10.01
N SER A 284 -2.59 29.82 10.46
CA SER A 284 -1.31 29.96 11.17
C SER A 284 -1.22 29.24 12.51
N SER A 285 -2.35 29.10 13.19
CA SER A 285 -2.41 28.40 14.48
C SER A 285 -2.34 26.86 14.37
N VAL A 286 -2.40 26.32 13.15
CA VAL A 286 -2.42 24.87 12.91
C VAL A 286 -0.98 24.35 12.81
N SER A 287 -0.51 23.74 13.90
CA SER A 287 0.85 23.17 13.97
C SER A 287 0.96 21.79 13.32
N GLN A 288 -0.14 21.02 13.28
CA GLN A 288 -0.20 19.70 12.68
C GLN A 288 -1.38 19.62 11.72
N TRP A 289 -1.07 19.28 10.48
CA TRP A 289 -2.04 19.14 9.40
C TRP A 289 -2.25 17.67 9.06
N THR A 290 -3.51 17.30 8.87
CA THR A 290 -3.90 16.01 8.28
C THR A 290 -4.05 16.11 6.76
N GLY A 291 -3.99 14.98 6.04
CA GLY A 291 -4.22 14.96 4.59
C GLY A 291 -5.58 15.54 4.18
N THR A 292 -6.63 15.25 4.95
CA THR A 292 -7.97 15.85 4.75
C THR A 292 -7.94 17.37 4.93
N GLU A 293 -7.22 17.87 5.93
CA GLU A 293 -7.10 19.32 6.15
C GLU A 293 -6.38 20.04 5.02
N HIS A 294 -5.35 19.43 4.43
CA HIS A 294 -4.70 19.97 3.23
C HIS A 294 -5.71 20.12 2.07
N LYS A 295 -6.46 19.05 1.76
CA LYS A 295 -7.46 19.08 0.68
C LYS A 295 -8.56 20.11 0.92
N GLU A 296 -9.03 20.25 2.16
CA GLU A 296 -10.02 21.26 2.52
C GLU A 296 -9.48 22.69 2.40
N MET A 297 -8.20 22.91 2.72
CA MET A 297 -7.53 24.18 2.51
C MET A 297 -7.40 24.52 1.01
N GLU A 298 -7.00 23.54 0.18
CA GLU A 298 -6.85 23.70 -1.28
C GLU A 298 -8.13 24.22 -1.94
N LYS A 299 -9.28 23.63 -1.60
CA LYS A 299 -10.59 24.00 -2.17
C LYS A 299 -10.93 25.48 -2.04
N VAL A 300 -10.44 26.13 -0.98
CA VAL A 300 -10.77 27.52 -0.66
C VAL A 300 -9.61 28.48 -0.88
N PHE A 301 -8.40 27.97 -1.11
CA PHE A 301 -7.18 28.77 -1.16
C PHE A 301 -7.20 29.82 -2.27
N LEU A 302 -7.78 29.50 -3.42
CA LEU A 302 -7.89 30.45 -4.53
C LEU A 302 -8.66 31.73 -4.13
N GLY A 303 -9.71 31.59 -3.30
CA GLY A 303 -10.46 32.73 -2.77
C GLY A 303 -9.61 33.61 -1.83
N ILE A 304 -8.64 33.02 -1.14
CA ILE A 304 -7.69 33.76 -0.29
C ILE A 304 -6.73 34.59 -1.14
N LEU A 305 -6.31 34.06 -2.30
CA LEU A 305 -5.38 34.76 -3.20
C LEU A 305 -6.04 35.88 -4.01
N ALA A 306 -7.36 35.80 -4.24
CA ALA A 306 -8.09 36.75 -5.07
C ALA A 306 -7.87 38.20 -4.63
N GLY A 307 -7.33 39.03 -5.53
CA GLY A 307 -7.01 40.44 -5.27
C GLY A 307 -5.83 40.70 -4.32
N ALA A 308 -5.17 39.65 -3.80
CA ALA A 308 -3.94 39.75 -3.02
C ALA A 308 -2.67 39.56 -3.87
N VAL A 309 -2.78 38.78 -4.94
CA VAL A 309 -1.66 38.40 -5.81
C VAL A 309 -2.00 38.77 -7.26
N ASN A 310 -1.37 39.82 -7.80
CA ASN A 310 -1.78 40.45 -9.07
C ASN A 310 -0.87 40.17 -10.28
N SER A 311 0.04 39.18 -10.22
CA SER A 311 0.98 38.88 -11.32
C SER A 311 1.39 37.42 -11.36
N GLU A 312 1.45 36.82 -12.56
CA GLU A 312 1.89 35.44 -12.81
C GLU A 312 3.38 35.23 -12.44
N ASP A 313 4.23 36.25 -12.61
CA ASP A 313 5.67 36.14 -12.29
C ASP A 313 6.05 36.62 -10.88
N ILE A 314 5.08 36.83 -9.99
CA ILE A 314 5.31 37.55 -8.72
C ILE A 314 6.34 36.83 -7.82
N PHE A 315 6.40 35.50 -7.88
CA PHE A 315 7.34 34.71 -7.08
C PHE A 315 8.80 34.90 -7.51
N VAL A 316 9.02 35.09 -8.82
CA VAL A 316 10.35 35.33 -9.39
C VAL A 316 10.71 36.82 -9.26
N LYS A 317 9.77 37.73 -9.55
CA LYS A 317 9.97 39.19 -9.47
C LYS A 317 10.23 39.69 -8.04
N LEU A 318 9.67 39.03 -7.03
CA LEU A 318 9.91 39.35 -5.62
C LEU A 318 11.07 38.56 -5.00
N GLU A 319 11.84 37.81 -5.80
CA GLU A 319 12.97 36.99 -5.35
C GLU A 319 12.60 35.98 -4.23
N ILE A 320 11.33 35.56 -4.18
CA ILE A 320 10.84 34.63 -3.15
C ILE A 320 11.37 33.21 -3.41
N GLN A 321 11.61 32.89 -4.68
CA GLN A 321 12.20 31.63 -5.10
C GLN A 321 13.06 31.84 -6.35
N GLU A 322 14.34 31.50 -6.25
CA GLU A 322 15.31 31.65 -7.35
C GLU A 322 15.08 30.62 -8.48
N HIS A 323 14.61 29.41 -8.15
CA HIS A 323 14.40 28.34 -9.12
C HIS A 323 13.27 27.37 -8.73
N PHE A 324 12.67 26.68 -9.70
CA PHE A 324 11.63 25.66 -9.45
C PHE A 324 12.14 24.22 -9.49
N ASN A 325 13.45 23.99 -9.33
CA ASN A 325 14.13 22.69 -9.34
C ASN A 325 13.81 21.78 -8.14
N ILE A 326 12.52 21.61 -7.86
CA ILE A 326 11.96 20.87 -6.73
C ILE A 326 11.59 19.47 -7.23
N PRO A 327 12.12 18.38 -6.64
CA PRO A 327 11.83 17.03 -7.12
C PRO A 327 10.34 16.68 -7.11
N LYS A 328 9.57 17.20 -6.13
CA LYS A 328 8.12 17.02 -6.08
C LYS A 328 7.40 17.71 -7.24
N LEU A 329 7.86 18.87 -7.70
CA LEU A 329 7.30 19.54 -8.87
C LEU A 329 7.63 18.78 -10.16
N HIS A 330 8.89 18.36 -10.30
CA HIS A 330 9.32 17.52 -11.44
C HIS A 330 8.50 16.23 -11.54
N SER A 331 8.11 15.62 -10.42
CA SER A 331 7.36 14.37 -10.42
C SER A 331 6.06 14.43 -11.26
N ILE A 332 5.46 15.62 -11.40
CA ILE A 332 4.23 15.86 -12.16
C ILE A 332 4.38 15.46 -13.64
N VAL A 333 5.57 15.61 -14.23
CA VAL A 333 5.79 15.23 -15.63
C VAL A 333 5.58 13.73 -15.86
N HIS A 334 5.71 12.91 -14.81
CA HIS A 334 5.55 11.46 -14.89
C HIS A 334 4.10 10.98 -14.66
N TYR A 335 3.15 11.89 -14.40
CA TYR A 335 1.80 11.53 -13.98
C TYR A 335 0.98 10.94 -15.11
N VAL A 336 1.06 11.54 -16.31
CA VAL A 336 0.36 11.05 -17.51
C VAL A 336 0.83 9.64 -17.85
N ASP A 337 2.14 9.43 -17.93
CA ASP A 337 2.74 8.11 -18.17
C ASP A 337 2.30 7.07 -17.12
N SER A 338 2.19 7.47 -15.85
CA SER A 338 1.69 6.60 -14.80
C SER A 338 0.21 6.27 -14.95
N ILE A 339 -0.62 7.23 -15.34
CA ILE A 339 -2.04 7.02 -15.58
C ILE A 339 -2.23 6.07 -16.77
N GLU A 340 -1.50 6.26 -17.86
CA GLU A 340 -1.60 5.35 -19.00
C GLU A 340 -1.09 3.95 -18.67
N ALA A 341 -0.02 3.84 -17.87
CA ALA A 341 0.57 2.56 -17.50
C ALA A 341 -0.27 1.79 -16.49
N LEU A 342 -0.69 2.43 -15.39
CA LEU A 342 -1.27 1.78 -14.22
C LEU A 342 -2.73 2.20 -13.95
N GLY A 343 -3.20 3.23 -14.66
CA GLY A 343 -4.49 3.87 -14.50
C GLY A 343 -4.46 5.06 -13.50
N SER A 344 -5.59 5.75 -13.33
CA SER A 344 -5.88 6.74 -12.27
C SER A 344 -5.05 6.60 -10.97
N LEU A 345 -4.50 7.73 -10.52
CA LEU A 345 -3.48 7.79 -9.46
C LEU A 345 -4.06 7.71 -8.04
N ASP A 346 -5.37 7.89 -7.88
CA ASP A 346 -6.05 7.89 -6.59
C ASP A 346 -5.95 6.56 -5.82
N ARG A 347 -5.39 5.53 -6.47
CA ARG A 347 -5.20 4.16 -5.99
C ARG A 347 -3.81 3.88 -5.41
N TYR A 348 -2.88 4.80 -5.61
CA TYR A 348 -1.46 4.64 -5.28
C TYR A 348 -0.96 5.67 -4.26
N ASN A 349 -1.91 6.25 -3.50
CA ASN A 349 -1.62 7.27 -2.50
C ASN A 349 -1.19 6.64 -1.17
N SER A 350 -0.20 7.23 -0.50
CA SER A 350 0.30 6.83 0.82
C SER A 350 -0.72 6.98 1.94
N GLU A 351 -1.86 7.66 1.71
CA GLU A 351 -3.00 7.70 2.64
C GLU A 351 -3.46 6.31 3.07
N SER A 352 -3.43 5.34 2.15
CA SER A 352 -3.87 3.97 2.46
C SER A 352 -2.89 3.28 3.43
N PRO A 353 -1.56 3.21 3.15
CA PRO A 353 -0.55 2.80 4.14
C PRO A 353 -0.63 3.53 5.48
N GLU A 354 -0.89 4.84 5.48
CA GLU A 354 -1.01 5.61 6.74
C GLU A 354 -2.15 5.11 7.63
N ARG A 355 -3.29 4.74 7.03
CA ARG A 355 -4.39 4.10 7.75
C ARG A 355 -3.98 2.71 8.24
N LEU A 356 -3.32 1.92 7.40
CA LEU A 356 -2.83 0.57 7.75
C LEU A 356 -1.80 0.59 8.90
N HIS A 357 -1.06 1.69 9.09
CA HIS A 357 -0.19 1.84 10.26
C HIS A 357 -0.94 1.78 11.59
N ILE A 358 -2.22 2.13 11.61
CA ILE A 358 -3.02 2.04 12.84
C ILE A 358 -3.16 0.57 13.23
N ASP A 359 -3.72 -0.23 12.33
CA ASP A 359 -4.10 -1.61 12.60
C ASP A 359 -2.85 -2.51 12.69
N PHE A 360 -1.94 -2.39 11.71
CA PHE A 360 -0.80 -3.28 11.60
C PHE A 360 0.35 -2.88 12.54
N ALA A 361 0.65 -1.59 12.70
CA ALA A 361 1.81 -1.16 13.47
C ALA A 361 1.45 -0.68 14.89
N LYS A 362 0.56 0.31 15.01
CA LYS A 362 0.28 0.99 16.29
C LYS A 362 -0.52 0.12 17.25
N GLU A 363 -1.55 -0.59 16.77
CA GLU A 363 -2.35 -1.50 17.59
C GLU A 363 -1.57 -2.75 18.00
N ALA A 364 -0.85 -3.38 17.06
CA ALA A 364 0.06 -4.47 17.37
C ALA A 364 1.11 -4.04 18.42
N TYR A 365 1.68 -2.84 18.27
CA TYR A 365 2.59 -2.30 19.27
C TYR A 365 1.88 -2.11 20.60
N ARG A 366 0.67 -1.52 20.64
CA ARG A 366 -0.16 -1.36 21.86
C ARG A 366 -0.46 -2.69 22.57
N ALA A 367 -0.60 -3.78 21.84
CA ALA A 367 -0.80 -5.11 22.38
C ALA A 367 0.47 -5.75 22.98
N SER A 368 1.65 -5.32 22.55
CA SER A 368 2.95 -5.82 23.06
C SER A 368 3.31 -5.27 24.45
N ASN A 369 4.27 -5.93 25.10
CA ASN A 369 4.87 -5.48 26.36
C ASN A 369 5.90 -4.33 26.20
N LYS A 370 6.10 -3.83 24.96
CA LYS A 370 6.99 -2.72 24.58
C LYS A 370 8.50 -3.01 24.64
N ARG A 371 8.91 -4.22 25.01
CA ARG A 371 10.30 -4.72 24.99
C ARG A 371 10.43 -5.73 23.87
N ASP A 372 11.43 -5.59 23.01
CA ASP A 372 11.64 -6.47 21.84
C ASP A 372 10.33 -6.77 21.10
N TYR A 373 9.61 -5.69 20.81
CA TYR A 373 8.19 -5.71 20.50
C TYR A 373 7.86 -6.30 19.13
N THR A 374 8.83 -6.38 18.21
CA THR A 374 8.59 -6.78 16.81
C THR A 374 8.04 -8.20 16.73
N GLU A 375 8.63 -9.17 17.43
CA GLU A 375 8.15 -10.56 17.44
C GLU A 375 6.74 -10.66 18.04
N GLN A 376 6.49 -9.91 19.12
CA GLN A 376 5.17 -9.85 19.75
C GLN A 376 4.12 -9.23 18.82
N MET A 377 4.49 -8.18 18.07
CA MET A 377 3.63 -7.56 17.07
C MET A 377 3.27 -8.56 15.97
N VAL A 378 4.26 -9.27 15.41
CA VAL A 378 4.04 -10.28 14.37
C VAL A 378 3.14 -11.41 14.88
N MET A 379 3.42 -11.95 16.05
CA MET A 379 2.60 -13.00 16.68
C MET A 379 1.16 -12.54 16.92
N TRP A 380 0.97 -11.30 17.37
CA TRP A 380 -0.36 -10.74 17.57
C TRP A 380 -1.13 -10.63 16.24
N LEU A 381 -0.48 -10.13 15.18
CA LEU A 381 -1.09 -10.00 13.86
C LEU A 381 -1.45 -11.35 13.25
N GLN A 382 -0.57 -12.35 13.33
CA GLN A 382 -0.85 -13.71 12.88
C GLN A 382 -2.10 -14.29 13.56
N ARG A 383 -2.28 -14.03 14.85
CA ARG A 383 -3.49 -14.44 15.59
C ARG A 383 -4.73 -13.70 15.10
N GLN A 384 -4.64 -12.39 14.85
CA GLN A 384 -5.77 -11.62 14.31
C GLN A 384 -6.19 -12.15 12.93
N GLU A 385 -5.22 -12.39 12.04
CA GLU A 385 -5.47 -12.92 10.70
C GLU A 385 -6.09 -14.32 10.75
N ALA A 386 -5.60 -15.21 11.60
CA ALA A 386 -6.17 -16.55 11.78
C ALA A 386 -7.64 -16.49 12.24
N MET A 387 -7.95 -15.61 13.20
CA MET A 387 -9.32 -15.40 13.68
C MET A 387 -10.22 -14.83 12.58
N TRP A 388 -9.70 -13.89 11.79
CA TRP A 388 -10.42 -13.28 10.68
C TRP A 388 -10.76 -14.32 9.60
N THR A 389 -9.76 -15.08 9.15
CA THR A 389 -9.94 -16.16 8.16
C THR A 389 -10.94 -17.20 8.65
N ARG A 390 -10.88 -17.59 9.92
CA ARG A 390 -11.87 -18.50 10.51
C ARG A 390 -13.27 -17.89 10.53
N GLY A 391 -13.39 -16.61 10.89
CA GLY A 391 -14.66 -15.89 10.89
C GLY A 391 -15.30 -15.83 9.50
N ALA A 392 -14.50 -15.48 8.48
CA ALA A 392 -14.93 -15.45 7.08
C ALA A 392 -15.40 -16.83 6.60
N PHE A 393 -14.65 -17.89 6.92
CA PHE A 393 -15.06 -19.27 6.60
C PHE A 393 -16.39 -19.64 7.27
N CYS A 394 -16.57 -19.33 8.56
CA CYS A 394 -17.83 -19.62 9.25
C CYS A 394 -19.02 -18.85 8.66
N ALA A 395 -18.82 -17.59 8.22
CA ALA A 395 -19.85 -16.82 7.55
C ALA A 395 -20.24 -17.43 6.20
N TRP A 396 -19.25 -17.82 5.40
CA TRP A 396 -19.46 -18.50 4.12
C TRP A 396 -20.23 -19.83 4.29
N VAL A 397 -19.87 -20.67 5.27
CA VAL A 397 -20.59 -21.92 5.54
C VAL A 397 -22.06 -21.67 5.90
N LYS A 398 -22.34 -20.65 6.72
CA LYS A 398 -23.73 -20.30 7.09
C LYS A 398 -24.55 -19.84 5.88
N ASP A 399 -23.94 -19.09 4.98
CA ASP A 399 -24.58 -18.63 3.75
C ASP A 399 -24.94 -19.80 2.82
N GLN A 400 -24.00 -20.75 2.65
CA GLN A 400 -24.25 -21.99 1.90
C GLN A 400 -25.36 -22.85 2.54
N GLN A 401 -25.40 -22.95 3.87
CA GLN A 401 -26.46 -23.67 4.59
C GLN A 401 -27.83 -23.02 4.37
N GLY A 402 -27.90 -21.68 4.39
CA GLY A 402 -29.13 -20.93 4.11
C GLY A 402 -29.66 -21.12 2.69
N LEU A 403 -28.78 -21.25 1.69
CA LEU A 403 -29.16 -21.59 0.31
C LEU A 403 -29.74 -23.01 0.22
N ILE A 404 -29.10 -23.99 0.86
CA ILE A 404 -29.55 -25.39 0.89
C ILE A 404 -30.91 -25.52 1.60
N ASP A 405 -31.10 -24.81 2.72
CA ASP A 405 -32.36 -24.83 3.46
C ASP A 405 -33.48 -24.06 2.72
N GLY A 406 -33.13 -23.04 1.94
CA GLY A 406 -34.04 -22.33 1.03
C GLY A 406 -34.53 -23.20 -0.12
N GLU A 407 -33.65 -24.00 -0.74
CA GLU A 407 -34.01 -24.95 -1.79
C GLU A 407 -34.87 -26.12 -1.25
N ARG A 408 -34.59 -26.60 -0.03
CA ARG A 408 -35.42 -27.63 0.64
C ARG A 408 -36.83 -27.17 0.99
N ASN A 409 -37.01 -25.89 1.29
CA ASN A 409 -38.33 -25.33 1.57
C ASN A 409 -39.13 -25.03 0.29
N ASN A 410 -38.48 -25.02 -0.87
CA ASN A 410 -39.12 -24.81 -2.17
C ASN A 410 -39.46 -26.12 -2.91
N SER A 411 -39.00 -27.28 -2.42
CA SER A 411 -39.33 -28.60 -2.99
C SER A 411 -40.60 -29.24 -2.38
N GLY A 412 -41.42 -28.45 -1.68
CA GLY A 412 -42.58 -28.93 -0.92
C GLY A 412 -43.98 -28.49 -1.40
N SER A 413 -44.13 -27.83 -2.56
CA SER A 413 -45.46 -27.51 -3.09
C SER A 413 -45.56 -27.68 -4.60
N GLU A 414 -46.09 -28.83 -5.03
CA GLU A 414 -46.77 -28.92 -6.32
C GLU A 414 -48.14 -28.22 -6.21
N SER A 415 -48.29 -27.09 -6.88
CA SER A 415 -49.59 -26.67 -7.39
C SER A 415 -49.40 -25.92 -8.71
N LEU A 416 -50.06 -26.46 -9.74
CA LEU A 416 -50.09 -25.98 -11.12
C LEU A 416 -50.69 -24.57 -11.22
N SER A 417 -50.00 -23.66 -11.91
CA SER A 417 -50.64 -22.66 -12.78
C SER A 417 -49.64 -22.02 -13.76
N GLU A 418 -49.90 -22.30 -15.03
CA GLU A 418 -49.65 -21.61 -16.30
C GLU A 418 -48.46 -20.66 -16.53
N GLU A 419 -47.87 -20.89 -17.72
CA GLU A 419 -46.69 -20.28 -18.32
C GLU A 419 -46.85 -18.77 -18.63
N SER A 420 -45.76 -18.03 -18.43
CA SER A 420 -45.42 -16.89 -19.29
C SER A 420 -43.90 -16.78 -19.43
N GLU A 421 -43.44 -16.76 -20.68
CA GLU A 421 -42.03 -16.86 -21.10
C GLU A 421 -41.17 -15.62 -20.76
N SER A 422 -40.00 -15.91 -20.19
CA SER A 422 -38.66 -15.31 -20.32
C SER A 422 -38.44 -13.80 -20.59
N GLU A 423 -37.64 -13.18 -19.72
CA GLU A 423 -36.43 -12.45 -20.14
C GLU A 423 -35.31 -12.57 -19.08
N SER A 424 -34.07 -12.50 -19.55
CA SER A 424 -32.87 -13.12 -18.98
C SER A 424 -32.17 -12.38 -17.81
N GLY A 425 -31.93 -13.10 -16.72
CA GLY A 425 -30.57 -13.40 -16.22
C GLY A 425 -29.70 -12.28 -15.62
N ALA A 426 -30.02 -11.83 -14.40
CA ALA A 426 -29.02 -11.29 -13.46
C ALA A 426 -29.36 -11.75 -12.03
N VAL A 427 -28.49 -12.55 -11.42
CA VAL A 427 -28.59 -12.92 -10.00
C VAL A 427 -28.17 -11.70 -9.16
N PRO A 428 -29.01 -11.19 -8.22
CA PRO A 428 -28.61 -10.08 -7.37
C PRO A 428 -27.55 -10.54 -6.38
N ILE A 429 -26.37 -9.93 -6.44
CA ILE A 429 -25.31 -10.13 -5.43
C ILE A 429 -25.78 -9.45 -4.12
N PRO A 430 -25.86 -10.14 -2.98
CA PRO A 430 -26.20 -9.50 -1.71
C PRO A 430 -25.04 -8.59 -1.27
N THR A 431 -25.34 -7.32 -1.06
CA THR A 431 -24.48 -6.38 -0.32
C THR A 431 -24.20 -6.91 1.09
N PRO A 432 -22.93 -7.00 1.54
CA PRO A 432 -22.62 -7.49 2.87
C PRO A 432 -23.03 -6.46 3.93
N THR A 433 -24.00 -6.83 4.77
CA THR A 433 -24.36 -6.07 5.97
C THR A 433 -23.20 -6.05 6.96
N SER A 434 -22.86 -4.83 7.39
CA SER A 434 -21.77 -4.38 8.26
C SER A 434 -21.81 -4.92 9.72
N SER A 435 -21.92 -6.21 9.95
CA SER A 435 -21.83 -6.76 11.32
C SER A 435 -20.98 -8.03 11.40
N ALA A 436 -19.67 -7.89 11.18
CA ALA A 436 -18.74 -8.88 11.71
C ALA A 436 -18.65 -8.69 13.25
N PRO A 437 -18.77 -9.74 14.06
CA PRO A 437 -18.65 -9.61 15.51
C PRO A 437 -17.20 -9.24 15.89
N LEU A 438 -17.03 -8.07 16.53
CA LEU A 438 -15.82 -7.71 17.26
C LEU A 438 -15.66 -8.67 18.44
N TYR A 439 -14.79 -9.67 18.32
CA TYR A 439 -14.42 -10.50 19.46
C TYR A 439 -13.40 -9.75 20.33
N ALA A 440 -13.85 -9.23 21.46
CA ALA A 440 -12.96 -8.68 22.49
C ALA A 440 -12.35 -9.84 23.29
N ILE A 441 -11.04 -10.05 23.16
CA ILE A 441 -10.31 -10.98 24.03
C ILE A 441 -9.91 -10.23 25.30
N GLU A 442 -10.48 -10.64 26.42
CA GLU A 442 -10.17 -10.15 27.77
C GLU A 442 -8.65 -10.21 28.05
N LYS A 443 -8.04 -9.05 28.38
CA LYS A 443 -6.58 -8.95 28.69
C LYS A 443 -6.18 -9.72 29.95
N LYS A 444 -7.14 -10.10 30.79
CA LYS A 444 -6.93 -10.90 31.99
C LYS A 444 -7.94 -12.03 31.96
N ALA A 445 -7.47 -13.28 32.08
CA ALA A 445 -8.36 -14.42 32.21
C ALA A 445 -9.27 -14.19 33.44
N PRO A 446 -10.61 -14.10 33.27
CA PRO A 446 -11.53 -13.87 34.38
C PRO A 446 -11.49 -15.02 35.39
N PHE A 447 -11.09 -16.21 34.94
CA PHE A 447 -10.89 -17.39 35.75
C PHE A 447 -9.44 -17.88 35.63
N LYS A 448 -8.76 -18.04 36.77
CA LYS A 448 -7.42 -18.63 36.85
C LYS A 448 -7.52 -20.03 37.40
N ASN A 449 -6.64 -20.93 36.97
CA ASN A 449 -6.56 -22.32 37.43
C ASN A 449 -7.84 -23.14 37.15
N VAL A 450 -8.52 -22.86 36.03
CA VAL A 450 -9.67 -23.67 35.58
C VAL A 450 -9.16 -25.03 35.11
N THR A 451 -9.79 -26.11 35.59
CA THR A 451 -9.45 -27.47 35.16
C THR A 451 -9.91 -27.72 33.72
N ILE A 452 -9.26 -28.64 33.03
CA ILE A 452 -9.67 -29.08 31.67
C ILE A 452 -11.13 -29.54 31.67
N GLN A 453 -11.56 -30.20 32.74
CA GLN A 453 -12.92 -30.71 32.85
C GLN A 453 -13.96 -29.59 32.98
N CYS A 454 -13.65 -28.54 33.75
CA CYS A 454 -14.50 -27.34 33.81
C CYS A 454 -14.57 -26.63 32.45
N LEU A 455 -13.50 -26.62 31.66
CA LEU A 455 -13.54 -26.04 30.31
C LEU A 455 -14.58 -26.72 29.42
N ALA A 456 -14.67 -28.05 29.47
CA ALA A 456 -15.62 -28.81 28.67
C ALA A 456 -17.05 -28.71 29.21
N VAL A 457 -17.24 -28.84 30.53
CA VAL A 457 -18.56 -28.95 31.15
C VAL A 457 -19.18 -27.57 31.41
N ASP A 458 -18.43 -26.64 31.98
CA ASP A 458 -18.97 -25.35 32.45
C ASP A 458 -18.87 -24.26 31.38
N PHE A 459 -17.92 -24.39 30.44
CA PHE A 459 -17.67 -23.40 29.39
C PHE A 459 -17.92 -23.92 27.96
N GLY A 460 -18.38 -25.17 27.81
CA GLY A 460 -18.74 -25.75 26.51
C GLY A 460 -17.57 -25.96 25.54
N ALA A 461 -16.32 -25.84 26.00
CA ALA A 461 -15.11 -25.98 25.19
C ALA A 461 -14.72 -27.46 25.01
N ILE A 462 -15.65 -28.28 24.52
CA ILE A 462 -15.52 -29.74 24.38
C ILE A 462 -14.34 -30.15 23.48
N ASP A 463 -14.02 -29.33 22.48
CA ASP A 463 -12.93 -29.58 21.53
C ASP A 463 -11.58 -28.99 21.96
N PHE A 464 -11.50 -28.39 23.16
CA PHE A 464 -10.28 -27.72 23.61
C PHE A 464 -9.07 -28.68 23.65
N ILE A 465 -9.26 -29.90 24.16
CA ILE A 465 -8.19 -30.91 24.23
C ILE A 465 -7.76 -31.37 22.84
N PRO A 466 -8.64 -31.84 21.95
CA PRO A 466 -8.27 -32.17 20.57
C PRO A 466 -7.55 -31.03 19.83
N ALA A 467 -8.02 -29.79 19.98
CA ALA A 467 -7.42 -28.61 19.36
C ALA A 467 -6.03 -28.29 19.94
N LEU A 468 -5.89 -28.34 21.27
CA LEU A 468 -4.62 -28.12 21.95
C LEU A 468 -3.59 -29.20 21.59
N THR A 469 -3.99 -30.47 21.57
CA THR A 469 -3.14 -31.58 21.14
C THR A 469 -2.67 -31.39 19.71
N THR A 470 -3.58 -31.05 18.79
CA THR A 470 -3.22 -30.77 17.38
C THR A 470 -2.25 -29.60 17.26
N PHE A 471 -2.47 -28.53 18.03
CA PHE A 471 -1.58 -27.38 18.05
C PHE A 471 -0.18 -27.74 18.56
N LEU A 472 -0.09 -28.47 19.67
CA LEU A 472 1.18 -28.88 20.27
C LEU A 472 1.95 -29.80 19.33
N CYS A 473 1.30 -30.79 18.70
CA CYS A 473 1.93 -31.69 17.74
C CYS A 473 2.46 -30.97 16.49
N ARG A 474 1.83 -29.86 16.07
CA ARG A 474 2.23 -29.09 14.88
C ARG A 474 3.31 -28.05 15.15
N ASN A 475 3.36 -27.50 16.36
CA ASN A 475 4.17 -26.32 16.67
C ASN A 475 5.30 -26.59 17.67
N ILE A 476 5.36 -27.77 18.28
CA ILE A 476 6.42 -28.17 19.21
C ILE A 476 6.99 -29.52 18.78
N PRO A 477 8.19 -29.58 18.16
CA PRO A 477 8.85 -30.84 17.87
C PRO A 477 9.22 -31.58 19.17
N ASP A 478 9.08 -32.91 19.19
CA ASP A 478 9.46 -33.89 20.26
C ASP A 478 8.53 -34.15 21.46
N ILE A 479 7.22 -33.87 21.38
CA ILE A 479 6.31 -34.25 22.49
C ILE A 479 6.15 -35.77 22.68
N ASN A 480 6.46 -36.57 21.65
CA ASN A 480 6.34 -38.04 21.69
C ASN A 480 7.39 -38.72 22.59
N ALA A 481 8.44 -38.01 23.05
CA ALA A 481 9.44 -38.57 23.95
C ALA A 481 8.98 -38.67 25.43
N TYR A 482 7.88 -38.01 25.80
CA TYR A 482 7.39 -37.95 27.18
C TYR A 482 6.03 -38.62 27.42
N ALA A 483 5.42 -39.20 26.38
CA ALA A 483 4.13 -39.89 26.48
C ALA A 483 4.32 -41.40 26.72
N GLN A 484 4.76 -41.78 27.93
CA GLN A 484 4.37 -43.08 28.50
C GLN A 484 3.39 -42.82 29.64
N PRO A 485 2.14 -43.32 29.57
CA PRO A 485 1.17 -43.11 30.62
C PRO A 485 1.52 -43.98 31.82
N LYS A 486 1.93 -43.37 32.93
CA LYS A 486 1.85 -44.00 34.26
C LYS A 486 0.69 -43.38 35.02
N PHE A 487 -0.44 -44.05 34.98
CA PHE A 487 -1.49 -43.93 35.99
C PHE A 487 -1.96 -45.34 36.35
N VAL A 488 -1.57 -45.79 37.55
CA VAL A 488 -2.38 -46.66 38.41
C VAL A 488 -3.03 -45.74 39.43
#